data_AF-A0A8X7VVX0-F1
#
_entry.id   AF-A0A8X7VVX0-F1
#
_cell.length_a   1.000
_cell.length_b   1.000
_cell.length_c   1.000
_cell.angle_alpha   90.00
_cell.angle_beta   90.00
_cell.angle_gamma   90.00
#
_symmetry.space_group_name_H-M   'P 1'
#
loop_
_entity.id
_entity.type
_entity.pdbx_description
1 polymer ?
#
loop_
_entity_poly.entity_id
_entity_poly.type
_entity_poly.pdbx_seq_one_letter_code
_entity_poly.pdbx_strand_id
1 'polypeptide(L)'
;MNSEKNVEFLWSSSDEINARGDEYWPLVMEIACRNSLSKADICQLGMDQQTVNLLARDYFDETERGNKTFNNFEDIAADYESDQLHPEDLKDALLSKALNKILQSCSNGSIHGNGGSFHQRTFLSCQITVSNLVVVSSVQLLQFLLSNRSIGQECIQEDELKNLLAKKPTPICYDGFEPSGRMHIAQGVMKVTNVNKLTSAGCQVKIWIADWFAQLNNKLGGDLERIKIIGEYFKEIWQAGGMNLEKVTFLWASEEISGRGNKYWPLVMDIARRNNLRRVLRCGQIIGRSETEVLSAAQILYPCMQCADIFLLEADICQLGMDQRKVNMLAREYCDDIKRKNKPIILSHHMLPGLLEGQEKMSKSNPSSVIFMEDDEDAVNEKISKAHCPSRTIAGNPCLEYVKYLVLPRFNEFKVEIDGGDKTFTSFEDIAADYENGELSPEDLKKALIKALNKMLQVSTSLCE
;
A
#
# COMPACT_ATOMS: atom_id res chain seq x y z
N MET A 1 -41.51 -4.08 49.27
CA MET A 1 -40.60 -4.87 50.13
C MET A 1 -39.70 -5.67 49.21
N ASN A 2 -38.39 -5.62 49.44
CA ASN A 2 -37.42 -6.38 48.66
C ASN A 2 -37.55 -7.88 48.94
N SER A 3 -37.26 -8.68 47.92
CA SER A 3 -36.47 -9.90 48.12
C SER A 3 -35.76 -10.24 46.81
N GLU A 4 -34.47 -9.91 46.74
CA GLU A 4 -33.57 -10.51 45.76
C GLU A 4 -33.57 -12.04 45.95
N LYS A 5 -33.36 -12.77 44.86
CA LYS A 5 -32.88 -14.16 44.94
C LYS A 5 -31.53 -14.25 44.26
N ASN A 6 -30.56 -14.76 45.01
CA ASN A 6 -29.21 -15.02 44.56
C ASN A 6 -29.20 -15.95 43.34
N VAL A 7 -28.20 -15.77 42.47
CA VAL A 7 -27.62 -16.85 41.67
C VAL A 7 -26.10 -16.70 41.74
N GLU A 8 -25.42 -17.67 42.38
CA GLU A 8 -23.98 -17.86 42.25
C GLU A 8 -23.67 -18.66 40.98
N PHE A 9 -22.53 -18.39 40.37
CA PHE A 9 -21.85 -19.36 39.51
C PHE A 9 -20.37 -19.44 39.88
N LEU A 10 -19.93 -20.67 40.14
CA LEU A 10 -18.54 -21.03 40.45
C LEU A 10 -17.71 -21.05 39.16
N TRP A 11 -16.48 -20.52 39.23
CA TRP A 11 -15.42 -20.82 38.26
C TRP A 11 -14.20 -21.39 38.99
N SER A 12 -13.54 -22.35 38.35
CA SER A 12 -12.57 -23.25 38.97
C SER A 12 -11.11 -22.78 38.84
N SER A 13 -10.41 -22.80 39.98
CA SER A 13 -8.94 -22.73 40.18
C SER A 13 -8.19 -21.46 39.74
N SER A 14 -7.41 -20.92 40.68
CA SER A 14 -6.64 -19.67 40.64
C SER A 14 -5.32 -19.72 39.87
N ASP A 15 -4.88 -20.89 39.42
CA ASP A 15 -3.45 -21.16 39.29
C ASP A 15 -2.87 -20.82 37.91
N GLU A 16 -3.71 -20.61 36.89
CA GLU A 16 -3.28 -20.02 35.61
C GLU A 16 -3.19 -18.48 35.66
N ILE A 17 -3.82 -17.83 36.66
CA ILE A 17 -3.90 -16.36 36.75
C ILE A 17 -2.61 -15.80 37.39
N ASN A 18 -2.05 -16.48 38.39
CA ASN A 18 -0.84 -16.04 39.09
C ASN A 18 0.43 -16.05 38.22
N ALA A 19 0.45 -16.82 37.12
CA ALA A 19 1.63 -16.95 36.25
C ALA A 19 1.94 -15.70 35.41
N ARG A 20 1.03 -14.70 35.35
CA ARG A 20 1.20 -13.49 34.53
C ARG A 20 1.33 -12.18 35.33
N GLY A 21 1.29 -12.22 36.67
CA GLY A 21 1.42 -11.01 37.50
C GLY A 21 2.70 -10.21 37.20
N ASP A 22 3.81 -10.92 36.96
CA ASP A 22 5.11 -10.32 36.62
C ASP A 22 5.15 -9.72 35.20
N GLU A 23 4.26 -10.11 34.27
CA GLU A 23 4.17 -9.53 32.93
C GLU A 23 3.59 -8.10 32.96
N TYR A 24 2.77 -7.80 33.98
CA TYR A 24 2.08 -6.51 34.12
C TYR A 24 2.76 -5.57 35.13
N TRP A 25 3.67 -6.05 35.97
CA TRP A 25 4.44 -5.22 36.90
C TRP A 25 5.27 -4.11 36.22
N PRO A 26 5.88 -4.33 35.04
CA PRO A 26 6.53 -3.25 34.27
C PRO A 26 5.54 -2.19 33.79
N LEU A 27 4.32 -2.59 33.37
CA LEU A 27 3.26 -1.67 32.96
C LEU A 27 2.73 -0.85 34.15
N VAL A 28 2.57 -1.49 35.32
CA VAL A 28 2.22 -0.79 36.57
C VAL A 28 3.34 0.17 36.93
N MET A 29 4.62 -0.24 36.93
CA MET A 29 5.76 0.64 37.19
C MET A 29 5.96 1.72 36.12
N GLU A 30 5.53 1.48 34.88
CA GLU A 30 5.49 2.48 33.82
C GLU A 30 4.38 3.51 34.06
N ILE A 31 3.12 3.11 34.28
CA ILE A 31 2.01 4.03 34.60
C ILE A 31 2.32 4.75 35.91
N ALA A 32 2.85 4.00 36.89
CA ALA A 32 3.55 4.41 38.11
C ALA A 32 4.84 5.23 37.83
N CYS A 33 4.96 5.72 36.58
CA CYS A 33 5.91 6.64 36.01
C CYS A 33 5.39 7.48 34.78
N ARG A 34 4.09 7.84 34.64
CA ARG A 34 3.65 8.99 33.75
C ARG A 34 2.71 10.12 34.29
N ASN A 35 2.11 9.99 35.48
CA ASN A 35 1.36 11.01 36.26
C ASN A 35 1.93 11.71 37.57
N SER A 36 3.22 11.74 37.89
CA SER A 36 3.89 12.25 39.13
C SER A 36 3.34 11.81 40.53
N LEU A 37 3.46 10.52 40.91
CA LEU A 37 3.00 9.83 42.14
C LEU A 37 4.05 8.80 42.68
N SER A 38 4.62 8.99 43.88
CA SER A 38 6.01 8.69 44.37
C SER A 38 6.21 7.32 44.98
N LYS A 39 7.45 7.08 45.41
CA LYS A 39 7.79 6.07 46.42
C LYS A 39 6.80 5.93 47.58
N ALA A 40 6.04 6.98 47.96
CA ALA A 40 4.94 6.87 48.93
C ALA A 40 3.61 6.37 48.28
N ASP A 41 3.18 6.94 47.15
CA ASP A 41 1.98 6.49 46.42
C ASP A 41 2.09 5.04 45.91
N ILE A 42 3.27 4.66 45.40
CA ILE A 42 3.56 3.33 44.84
C ILE A 42 3.40 2.22 45.89
N CYS A 43 3.57 2.54 47.18
CA CYS A 43 3.40 1.57 48.26
C CYS A 43 1.94 1.30 48.67
N GLN A 44 0.96 2.08 48.19
CA GLN A 44 -0.46 1.95 48.61
C GLN A 44 -1.36 1.20 47.63
N LEU A 45 -0.92 0.94 46.39
CA LEU A 45 -1.73 0.34 45.31
C LEU A 45 -1.90 -1.20 45.42
N GLY A 46 -1.97 -1.75 46.63
CA GLY A 46 -2.29 -3.17 46.84
C GLY A 46 -3.75 -3.45 46.53
N MET A 47 -4.06 -3.95 45.33
CA MET A 47 -5.43 -4.18 44.86
C MET A 47 -5.58 -5.57 44.24
N ASP A 48 -6.64 -6.27 44.63
CA ASP A 48 -6.95 -7.64 44.19
C ASP A 48 -8.02 -7.70 43.09
N GLN A 49 -8.22 -8.93 42.58
CA GLN A 49 -9.15 -9.27 41.51
C GLN A 49 -10.61 -8.88 41.79
N GLN A 50 -11.01 -8.72 43.06
CA GLN A 50 -12.39 -8.48 43.44
C GLN A 50 -12.83 -7.05 43.10
N THR A 51 -11.89 -6.10 43.08
CA THR A 51 -12.17 -4.69 42.76
C THR A 51 -12.39 -4.47 41.25
N VAL A 52 -11.71 -5.25 40.40
CA VAL A 52 -11.86 -5.17 38.93
C VAL A 52 -13.28 -5.59 38.49
N ASN A 53 -13.83 -6.63 39.11
CA ASN A 53 -15.14 -7.19 38.74
C ASN A 53 -16.33 -6.29 39.13
N LEU A 54 -16.18 -5.43 40.15
CA LEU A 54 -17.23 -4.47 40.54
C LEU A 54 -17.36 -3.32 39.53
N LEU A 55 -16.25 -2.82 39.00
CA LEU A 55 -16.21 -1.69 38.06
C LEU A 55 -16.86 -1.99 36.70
N ALA A 56 -16.94 -3.27 36.31
CA ALA A 56 -17.58 -3.69 35.06
C ALA A 56 -19.13 -3.69 35.12
N ARG A 57 -19.73 -3.67 36.32
CA ARG A 57 -21.16 -3.94 36.51
C ARG A 57 -22.05 -2.69 36.45
N ASP A 58 -21.54 -1.53 36.84
CA ASP A 58 -22.31 -0.28 36.99
C ASP A 58 -22.35 0.60 35.72
N TYR A 59 -21.99 0.05 34.55
CA TYR A 59 -21.84 0.84 33.32
C TYR A 59 -22.96 0.66 32.29
N PHE A 60 -23.76 -0.41 32.38
CA PHE A 60 -24.83 -0.71 31.42
C PHE A 60 -26.22 -0.24 31.90
N ASP A 61 -26.44 1.07 31.96
CA ASP A 61 -27.78 1.65 31.85
C ASP A 61 -27.77 3.10 31.32
N GLU A 62 -28.88 3.52 30.69
CA GLU A 62 -29.20 4.89 30.19
C GLU A 62 -28.29 5.50 29.07
N THR A 63 -28.76 6.09 27.95
CA THR A 63 -30.11 6.31 27.35
C THR A 63 -30.02 6.53 25.81
N GLU A 64 -31.07 6.07 25.10
CA GLU A 64 -31.63 6.55 23.80
C GLU A 64 -30.72 6.94 22.60
N ARG A 65 -30.32 5.94 21.81
CA ARG A 65 -30.71 5.82 20.37
C ARG A 65 -30.40 4.41 19.86
N GLY A 66 -31.42 3.56 19.75
CA GLY A 66 -31.30 2.24 19.12
C GLY A 66 -30.26 1.31 19.76
N ASN A 67 -30.21 1.24 21.09
CA ASN A 67 -29.13 0.58 21.82
C ASN A 67 -29.05 -0.94 21.53
N LYS A 68 -27.98 -1.39 20.87
CA LYS A 68 -27.53 -2.79 20.88
C LYS A 68 -26.42 -2.92 21.94
N THR A 69 -26.57 -3.88 22.85
CA THR A 69 -25.66 -4.07 23.99
C THR A 69 -24.73 -5.24 23.71
N PHE A 70 -23.42 -4.99 23.76
CA PHE A 70 -22.38 -5.97 23.47
C PHE A 70 -21.79 -6.51 24.77
N ASN A 71 -21.75 -7.84 24.93
CA ASN A 71 -21.29 -8.49 26.16
C ASN A 71 -19.83 -8.98 26.07
N ASN A 72 -19.26 -9.01 24.87
CA ASN A 72 -17.88 -9.39 24.57
C ASN A 72 -17.39 -8.61 23.32
N PHE A 73 -16.13 -8.80 22.93
CA PHE A 73 -15.52 -8.09 21.80
C PHE A 73 -15.91 -8.72 20.45
N GLU A 74 -16.10 -10.03 20.44
CA GLU A 74 -16.45 -10.83 19.28
C GLU A 74 -17.81 -10.41 18.68
N ASP A 75 -18.78 -10.09 19.53
CA ASP A 75 -20.09 -9.55 19.14
C ASP A 75 -19.97 -8.18 18.43
N ILE A 76 -19.03 -7.33 18.85
CA ILE A 76 -18.77 -6.01 18.23
C ILE A 76 -18.14 -6.19 16.85
N ALA A 77 -17.17 -7.11 16.74
CA ALA A 77 -16.49 -7.39 15.48
C ALA A 77 -17.46 -7.95 14.43
N ALA A 78 -18.32 -8.91 14.80
CA ALA A 78 -19.30 -9.51 13.90
C ALA A 78 -20.34 -8.50 13.36
N ASP A 79 -20.74 -7.54 14.19
CA ASP A 79 -21.67 -6.47 13.81
C ASP A 79 -21.03 -5.43 12.86
N TYR A 80 -19.76 -5.11 13.09
CA TYR A 80 -18.99 -4.22 12.21
C TYR A 80 -18.71 -4.89 10.85
N GLU A 81 -18.36 -6.18 10.84
CA GLU A 81 -18.16 -6.96 9.61
C GLU A 81 -19.44 -7.20 8.78
N SER A 82 -20.62 -6.97 9.37
CA SER A 82 -21.93 -7.14 8.71
C SER A 82 -22.65 -5.81 8.42
N ASP A 83 -21.95 -4.68 8.46
CA ASP A 83 -22.48 -3.31 8.28
C ASP A 83 -23.65 -2.95 9.21
N GLN A 84 -23.81 -3.65 10.34
CA GLN A 84 -24.83 -3.33 11.36
C GLN A 84 -24.34 -2.29 12.38
N LEU A 85 -23.04 -1.99 12.40
CA LEU A 85 -22.42 -1.01 13.29
C LEU A 85 -21.54 -0.04 12.48
N HIS A 86 -21.99 1.21 12.33
CA HIS A 86 -21.33 2.19 11.46
C HIS A 86 -20.01 2.71 12.09
N PRO A 87 -18.94 2.97 11.30
CA PRO A 87 -17.62 3.34 11.84
C PRO A 87 -17.58 4.59 12.74
N GLU A 88 -18.45 5.58 12.47
CA GLU A 88 -18.51 6.79 13.31
C GLU A 88 -19.18 6.53 14.67
N ASP A 89 -20.12 5.58 14.76
CA ASP A 89 -20.72 5.19 16.06
C ASP A 89 -19.67 4.53 16.97
N LEU A 90 -18.71 3.81 16.38
CA LEU A 90 -17.59 3.20 17.10
C LEU A 90 -16.64 4.25 17.74
N LYS A 91 -16.41 5.37 17.05
CA LYS A 91 -15.58 6.49 17.55
C LYS A 91 -16.26 7.25 18.68
N ASP A 92 -17.51 7.66 18.47
CA ASP A 92 -18.19 8.62 19.35
C ASP A 92 -18.91 7.95 20.53
N ALA A 93 -19.49 6.76 20.34
CA ALA A 93 -20.22 6.07 21.40
C ALA A 93 -19.33 5.13 22.22
N LEU A 94 -18.47 4.34 21.58
CA LEU A 94 -17.65 3.31 22.24
C LEU A 94 -16.34 3.87 22.78
N LEU A 95 -15.40 4.25 21.92
CA LEU A 95 -14.04 4.61 22.34
C LEU A 95 -14.00 5.90 23.16
N SER A 96 -14.55 7.00 22.64
CA SER A 96 -14.41 8.32 23.27
C SER A 96 -15.13 8.42 24.62
N LYS A 97 -16.32 7.84 24.77
CA LYS A 97 -17.05 7.86 26.06
C LYS A 97 -16.46 6.88 27.07
N ALA A 98 -16.06 5.67 26.67
CA ALA A 98 -15.42 4.73 27.59
C ALA A 98 -14.10 5.30 28.13
N LEU A 99 -13.22 5.80 27.26
CA LEU A 99 -11.97 6.46 27.68
C LEU A 99 -12.25 7.64 28.61
N ASN A 100 -13.22 8.51 28.31
CA ASN A 100 -13.52 9.67 29.16
C ASN A 100 -14.12 9.28 30.53
N LYS A 101 -14.97 8.26 30.63
CA LYS A 101 -15.54 7.84 31.93
C LYS A 101 -14.53 7.04 32.76
N ILE A 102 -13.63 6.28 32.13
CA ILE A 102 -12.42 5.71 32.75
C ILE A 102 -11.55 6.83 33.33
N LEU A 103 -11.27 7.89 32.55
CA LEU A 103 -10.49 9.04 33.00
C LEU A 103 -11.19 9.87 34.11
N GLN A 104 -12.53 9.99 34.08
CA GLN A 104 -13.30 10.64 35.15
C GLN A 104 -13.29 9.86 36.47
N SER A 105 -13.36 8.52 36.43
CA SER A 105 -13.25 7.71 37.64
C SER A 105 -11.88 7.90 38.34
N CYS A 106 -10.80 7.96 37.55
CA CYS A 106 -9.47 8.32 38.03
C CYS A 106 -9.35 9.77 38.55
N SER A 107 -10.23 10.67 38.13
CA SER A 107 -10.21 12.09 38.54
C SER A 107 -10.95 12.31 39.87
N ASN A 108 -12.07 11.62 40.08
CA ASN A 108 -12.91 11.81 41.28
C ASN A 108 -12.35 11.13 42.54
N GLY A 109 -11.39 10.20 42.42
CA GLY A 109 -10.72 9.55 43.56
C GLY A 109 -9.79 10.46 44.38
N SER A 110 -9.55 11.71 43.96
CA SER A 110 -8.57 12.62 44.60
C SER A 110 -9.12 13.47 45.76
N ILE A 111 -10.33 13.21 46.27
CA ILE A 111 -10.91 13.94 47.42
C ILE A 111 -11.15 12.98 48.61
N HIS A 112 -10.05 12.47 49.18
CA HIS A 112 -9.83 12.18 50.61
C HIS A 112 -8.75 11.08 50.78
N GLY A 113 -7.52 11.49 51.12
CA GLY A 113 -6.43 10.56 51.41
C GLY A 113 -5.07 11.23 51.26
N ASN A 114 -4.45 11.61 52.37
CA ASN A 114 -3.10 12.20 52.35
C ASN A 114 -2.02 11.12 52.12
N GLY A 115 -1.07 11.42 51.24
CA GLY A 115 0.24 10.77 51.20
C GLY A 115 0.36 9.60 50.22
N GLY A 116 0.69 9.83 48.94
CA GLY A 116 0.81 11.11 48.24
C GLY A 116 2.14 11.35 47.49
N SER A 117 2.07 12.25 46.49
CA SER A 117 3.15 12.88 45.67
C SER A 117 4.01 11.92 44.86
N PHE A 118 4.42 12.19 43.59
CA PHE A 118 5.77 12.28 42.91
C PHE A 118 6.79 11.20 42.36
N HIS A 119 6.45 10.08 41.71
CA HIS A 119 7.36 9.15 40.94
C HIS A 119 6.71 8.68 39.64
N GLN A 120 5.43 8.94 39.48
CA GLN A 120 4.75 8.81 38.22
C GLN A 120 5.37 9.67 37.06
N ARG A 121 6.66 9.94 36.82
CA ARG A 121 7.07 10.67 35.58
C ARG A 121 8.45 10.36 34.97
N THR A 122 8.67 9.10 34.57
CA THR A 122 9.74 8.67 33.64
C THR A 122 9.41 7.36 32.89
N PHE A 123 9.17 6.24 33.58
CA PHE A 123 9.11 4.87 33.01
C PHE A 123 8.08 4.65 31.87
N LEU A 124 6.77 5.05 31.90
CA LEU A 124 5.84 4.88 30.73
C LEU A 124 6.35 5.58 29.46
N SER A 125 7.44 6.34 29.55
CA SER A 125 8.09 6.97 28.41
C SER A 125 9.04 6.07 27.62
N CYS A 126 9.36 4.85 28.06
CA CYS A 126 10.48 4.10 27.45
C CYS A 126 10.18 2.68 26.92
N GLN A 127 9.17 1.95 27.40
CA GLN A 127 8.77 0.67 26.76
C GLN A 127 7.48 0.81 25.94
N ILE A 128 6.54 1.68 26.35
CA ILE A 128 5.42 2.09 25.48
C ILE A 128 5.89 2.72 24.16
N THR A 129 7.03 3.40 24.14
CA THR A 129 7.56 4.07 22.93
C THR A 129 8.04 3.08 21.86
N VAL A 130 8.24 1.81 22.18
CA VAL A 130 8.59 0.76 21.21
C VAL A 130 7.36 -0.07 20.83
N SER A 131 6.54 -0.48 21.80
CA SER A 131 5.39 -1.36 21.52
C SER A 131 4.20 -0.62 20.91
N ASN A 132 3.84 0.59 21.37
CA ASN A 132 2.74 1.34 20.73
C ASN A 132 3.14 1.90 19.36
N LEU A 133 4.44 2.13 19.10
CA LEU A 133 4.90 2.55 17.77
C LEU A 133 4.75 1.41 16.74
N VAL A 134 4.95 0.16 17.16
CA VAL A 134 4.80 -1.04 16.30
C VAL A 134 3.34 -1.40 16.06
N VAL A 135 2.47 -1.30 17.08
CA VAL A 135 1.04 -1.66 16.94
C VAL A 135 0.23 -0.56 16.24
N VAL A 136 0.46 0.72 16.54
CA VAL A 136 -0.29 1.82 15.90
C VAL A 136 0.09 1.98 14.42
N SER A 137 1.36 1.78 14.06
CA SER A 137 1.78 1.82 12.65
C SER A 137 1.24 0.64 11.84
N SER A 138 1.26 -0.58 12.38
CA SER A 138 0.84 -1.77 11.62
C SER A 138 -0.66 -1.82 11.34
N VAL A 139 -1.52 -1.31 12.23
CA VAL A 139 -2.99 -1.23 11.99
C VAL A 139 -3.32 -0.15 10.96
N GLN A 140 -2.73 1.05 11.06
CA GLN A 140 -2.93 2.10 10.04
C GLN A 140 -2.36 1.69 8.68
N LEU A 141 -1.26 0.93 8.67
CA LEU A 141 -0.64 0.38 7.46
C LEU A 141 -1.48 -0.75 6.83
N LEU A 142 -2.06 -1.64 7.65
CA LEU A 142 -3.07 -2.59 7.19
C LEU A 142 -4.25 -1.86 6.57
N GLN A 143 -4.78 -0.84 7.24
CA GLN A 143 -5.97 -0.12 6.76
C GLN A 143 -5.65 0.74 5.52
N PHE A 144 -4.45 1.30 5.39
CA PHE A 144 -4.01 2.01 4.17
C PHE A 144 -3.89 1.06 2.95
N LEU A 145 -3.39 -0.16 3.16
CA LEU A 145 -3.19 -1.15 2.09
C LEU A 145 -4.46 -1.99 1.79
N LEU A 146 -5.35 -2.19 2.77
CA LEU A 146 -6.60 -2.95 2.62
C LEU A 146 -7.79 -2.07 2.20
N SER A 147 -7.90 -0.83 2.67
CA SER A 147 -9.01 0.07 2.28
C SER A 147 -8.91 0.52 0.82
N ASN A 148 -7.88 0.09 0.07
CA ASN A 148 -7.62 0.60 -1.25
C ASN A 148 -6.88 -0.41 -2.14
N ARG A 149 -7.61 -1.03 -3.08
CA ARG A 149 -7.10 -1.61 -4.34
C ARG A 149 -6.53 -0.53 -5.29
N SER A 150 -5.75 0.42 -4.75
CA SER A 150 -5.30 1.65 -5.42
C SER A 150 -3.84 1.64 -5.85
N ILE A 151 -3.12 0.54 -5.56
CA ILE A 151 -1.75 0.27 -6.01
C ILE A 151 -1.73 -1.04 -6.79
N GLY A 152 -2.21 -2.14 -6.18
CA GLY A 152 -2.30 -3.46 -6.80
C GLY A 152 -3.70 -3.76 -7.34
N GLN A 153 -3.75 -4.27 -8.58
CA GLN A 153 -4.91 -4.99 -9.12
C GLN A 153 -5.00 -6.41 -8.55
N GLU A 154 -3.86 -7.02 -8.22
CA GLU A 154 -3.75 -8.36 -7.62
C GLU A 154 -2.66 -8.36 -6.53
N CYS A 155 -2.90 -9.11 -5.44
CA CYS A 155 -1.93 -9.36 -4.38
C CYS A 155 -1.77 -10.88 -4.15
N ILE A 156 -0.54 -11.40 -4.23
CA ILE A 156 -0.21 -12.82 -4.01
C ILE A 156 0.87 -12.91 -2.91
N GLN A 157 0.56 -13.25 -1.65
CA GLN A 157 -0.77 -13.44 -1.06
C GLN A 157 -1.06 -12.36 -0.01
N GLU A 158 -2.31 -11.94 0.12
CA GLU A 158 -2.72 -10.90 1.07
C GLU A 158 -2.36 -11.24 2.53
N ASP A 159 -2.54 -12.49 2.96
CA ASP A 159 -2.19 -12.90 4.33
C ASP A 159 -0.67 -12.95 4.56
N GLU A 160 0.11 -13.25 3.52
CA GLU A 160 1.57 -13.14 3.59
C GLU A 160 1.99 -11.66 3.69
N LEU A 161 1.28 -10.75 2.99
CA LEU A 161 1.50 -9.30 3.10
C LEU A 161 1.17 -8.77 4.49
N LYS A 162 0.00 -9.12 5.06
CA LYS A 162 -0.37 -8.78 6.44
C LYS A 162 0.71 -9.26 7.43
N ASN A 163 1.17 -10.51 7.27
CA ASN A 163 2.24 -11.10 8.08
C ASN A 163 3.58 -10.38 7.92
N LEU A 164 3.94 -9.95 6.70
CA LEU A 164 5.15 -9.19 6.42
C LEU A 164 5.14 -7.84 7.13
N LEU A 165 4.05 -7.07 6.99
CA LEU A 165 3.88 -5.74 7.56
C LEU A 165 3.89 -5.78 9.11
N ALA A 166 3.32 -6.83 9.70
CA ALA A 166 3.35 -7.04 11.15
C ALA A 166 4.74 -7.42 11.71
N LYS A 167 5.67 -7.90 10.86
CA LYS A 167 6.96 -8.47 11.29
C LYS A 167 8.19 -7.69 10.83
N LYS A 168 8.09 -6.95 9.72
CA LYS A 168 9.19 -6.17 9.13
C LYS A 168 8.79 -4.69 9.09
N PRO A 169 9.32 -3.84 10.00
CA PRO A 169 8.97 -2.40 10.07
C PRO A 169 9.29 -1.59 8.81
N THR A 170 10.13 -2.11 7.92
CA THR A 170 10.51 -1.44 6.67
C THR A 170 10.67 -2.49 5.57
N PRO A 171 9.57 -2.88 4.91
CA PRO A 171 9.61 -3.77 3.75
C PRO A 171 10.34 -3.13 2.57
N ILE A 172 10.97 -3.96 1.74
CA ILE A 172 11.65 -3.57 0.51
C ILE A 172 10.73 -3.92 -0.66
N CYS A 173 10.19 -2.91 -1.31
CA CYS A 173 9.54 -3.02 -2.60
C CYS A 173 10.56 -2.83 -3.73
N TYR A 174 10.30 -3.40 -4.91
CA TYR A 174 10.99 -2.99 -6.12
C TYR A 174 10.07 -2.98 -7.36
N ASP A 175 10.46 -2.18 -8.35
CA ASP A 175 9.98 -2.25 -9.73
C ASP A 175 11.15 -2.02 -10.70
N GLY A 176 11.06 -2.55 -11.92
CA GLY A 176 12.15 -2.56 -12.90
C GLY A 176 11.74 -2.07 -14.28
N PHE A 177 12.61 -1.26 -14.89
CA PHE A 177 12.32 -0.54 -16.12
C PHE A 177 13.45 -0.72 -17.14
N GLU A 178 13.11 -1.21 -18.34
CA GLU A 178 14.01 -1.16 -19.50
C GLU A 178 14.11 0.28 -20.04
N PRO A 179 15.30 0.93 -20.02
CA PRO A 179 15.49 2.21 -20.68
C PRO A 179 15.39 2.03 -22.20
N SER A 180 14.28 2.47 -22.78
CA SER A 180 13.77 1.97 -24.07
C SER A 180 13.29 3.06 -25.03
N GLY A 181 13.62 4.32 -24.76
CA GLY A 181 13.08 5.53 -25.39
C GLY A 181 12.06 6.24 -24.48
N ARG A 182 11.42 7.30 -25.02
CA ARG A 182 10.44 8.21 -24.36
C ARG A 182 9.62 7.55 -23.24
N MET A 183 9.48 8.21 -22.10
CA MET A 183 8.70 7.71 -20.97
C MET A 183 7.21 7.99 -21.18
N HIS A 184 6.35 6.98 -21.05
CA HIS A 184 4.90 7.19 -21.10
C HIS A 184 4.31 7.51 -19.71
N ILE A 185 3.14 8.14 -19.65
CA ILE A 185 2.58 8.69 -18.40
C ILE A 185 2.41 7.68 -17.26
N ALA A 186 2.12 6.41 -17.57
CA ALA A 186 2.09 5.35 -16.56
C ALA A 186 3.48 4.94 -16.01
N GLN A 187 4.55 5.10 -16.81
CA GLN A 187 5.92 4.93 -16.32
C GLN A 187 6.35 6.10 -15.43
N GLY A 188 5.85 7.32 -15.68
CA GLY A 188 6.11 8.51 -14.85
C GLY A 188 5.08 8.71 -13.74
N VAL A 189 4.04 9.50 -13.99
CA VAL A 189 3.04 9.95 -13.00
C VAL A 189 2.43 8.81 -12.18
N MET A 190 1.96 7.73 -12.81
CA MET A 190 1.35 6.59 -12.09
C MET A 190 2.37 5.90 -11.19
N LYS A 191 3.62 5.75 -11.65
CA LYS A 191 4.68 5.12 -10.87
C LYS A 191 5.11 5.98 -9.69
N VAL A 192 5.34 7.29 -9.90
CA VAL A 192 5.61 8.24 -8.80
C VAL A 192 4.50 8.16 -7.74
N THR A 193 3.24 8.17 -8.17
CA THR A 193 2.08 8.07 -7.27
C THR A 193 2.09 6.78 -6.46
N ASN A 194 2.29 5.63 -7.12
CA ASN A 194 2.34 4.32 -6.45
C ASN A 194 3.55 4.19 -5.51
N VAL A 195 4.73 4.67 -5.90
CA VAL A 195 5.94 4.69 -5.07
C VAL A 195 5.76 5.60 -3.85
N ASN A 196 5.12 6.76 -4.01
CA ASN A 196 4.84 7.67 -2.90
C ASN A 196 3.83 7.07 -1.91
N LYS A 197 2.83 6.32 -2.39
CA LYS A 197 1.94 5.53 -1.51
C LYS A 197 2.73 4.48 -0.72
N LEU A 198 3.62 3.71 -1.35
CA LEU A 198 4.45 2.70 -0.66
C LEU A 198 5.41 3.32 0.38
N THR A 199 6.05 4.44 0.05
CA THR A 199 7.00 5.11 0.95
C THR A 199 6.32 5.83 2.11
N SER A 200 5.11 6.36 1.89
CA SER A 200 4.21 6.83 2.97
C SER A 200 3.78 5.67 3.87
N ALA A 201 3.51 4.50 3.28
CA ALA A 201 3.25 3.23 3.95
C ALA A 201 4.50 2.58 4.60
N GLY A 202 5.59 3.31 4.78
CA GLY A 202 6.78 2.84 5.51
C GLY A 202 7.72 1.91 4.74
N CYS A 203 7.43 1.56 3.48
CA CYS A 203 8.35 0.76 2.66
C CYS A 203 9.56 1.57 2.19
N GLN A 204 10.70 0.90 2.02
CA GLN A 204 11.76 1.33 1.12
C GLN A 204 11.45 0.82 -0.30
N VAL A 205 11.78 1.60 -1.32
CA VAL A 205 11.51 1.22 -2.73
C VAL A 205 12.80 1.29 -3.56
N LYS A 206 13.13 0.19 -4.22
CA LYS A 206 14.25 0.09 -5.17
C LYS A 206 13.71 0.24 -6.59
N ILE A 207 14.18 1.25 -7.32
CA ILE A 207 13.90 1.42 -8.75
C ILE A 207 15.06 0.82 -9.52
N TRP A 208 14.80 -0.28 -10.23
CA TRP A 208 15.79 -1.06 -10.96
C TRP A 208 15.89 -0.55 -12.41
N ILE A 209 16.95 0.18 -12.70
CA ILE A 209 17.26 0.67 -14.05
C ILE A 209 17.90 -0.48 -14.82
N ALA A 210 17.07 -1.18 -15.59
CA ALA A 210 17.38 -2.48 -16.16
C ALA A 210 18.12 -2.34 -17.49
N ASP A 211 19.33 -1.77 -17.45
CA ASP A 211 20.13 -1.41 -18.62
C ASP A 211 20.63 -2.62 -19.44
N TRP A 212 21.24 -3.62 -18.78
CA TRP A 212 21.58 -4.90 -19.43
C TRP A 212 20.34 -5.62 -19.95
N PHE A 213 19.20 -5.53 -19.26
CA PHE A 213 17.96 -6.14 -19.73
C PHE A 213 17.44 -5.49 -21.00
N ALA A 214 17.45 -4.15 -21.07
CA ALA A 214 17.13 -3.42 -22.30
C ALA A 214 18.07 -3.80 -23.45
N GLN A 215 19.37 -4.02 -23.18
CA GLN A 215 20.32 -4.51 -24.18
C GLN A 215 19.99 -5.95 -24.63
N LEU A 216 19.70 -6.88 -23.71
CA LEU A 216 19.31 -8.26 -24.01
C LEU A 216 18.00 -8.33 -24.82
N ASN A 217 17.10 -7.36 -24.66
CA ASN A 217 15.86 -7.22 -25.44
C ASN A 217 16.02 -6.31 -26.68
N ASN A 218 17.25 -6.00 -27.07
CA ASN A 218 17.64 -5.20 -28.25
C ASN A 218 16.97 -3.82 -28.33
N LYS A 219 16.70 -3.18 -27.19
CA LYS A 219 16.22 -1.78 -27.16
C LYS A 219 17.31 -0.86 -27.66
N LEU A 220 16.93 0.20 -28.39
CA LEU A 220 17.84 1.18 -28.97
C LEU A 220 18.96 0.56 -29.84
N GLY A 221 18.73 -0.63 -30.41
CA GLY A 221 19.71 -1.39 -31.19
C GLY A 221 20.76 -2.13 -30.37
N GLY A 222 20.55 -2.29 -29.05
CA GLY A 222 21.51 -2.91 -28.13
C GLY A 222 22.65 -1.98 -27.70
N ASP A 223 22.58 -0.69 -28.06
CA ASP A 223 23.54 0.35 -27.70
C ASP A 223 23.42 0.71 -26.21
N LEU A 224 24.36 0.23 -25.40
CA LEU A 224 24.34 0.41 -23.94
C LEU A 224 24.57 1.87 -23.52
N GLU A 225 25.29 2.67 -24.31
CA GLU A 225 25.51 4.10 -24.00
C GLU A 225 24.19 4.87 -24.14
N ARG A 226 23.44 4.62 -25.23
CA ARG A 226 22.09 5.19 -25.40
C ARG A 226 21.12 4.70 -24.33
N ILE A 227 21.18 3.43 -23.96
CA ILE A 227 20.36 2.88 -22.87
C ILE A 227 20.67 3.60 -21.55
N LYS A 228 21.95 3.85 -21.22
CA LYS A 228 22.31 4.61 -20.01
C LYS A 228 21.84 6.07 -20.06
N ILE A 229 21.94 6.75 -21.21
CA ILE A 229 21.38 8.10 -21.37
C ILE A 229 19.86 8.12 -21.08
N ILE A 230 19.10 7.15 -21.62
CA ILE A 230 17.66 7.05 -21.34
C ILE A 230 17.38 6.68 -19.87
N GLY A 231 18.24 5.90 -19.22
CA GLY A 231 18.09 5.55 -17.81
C GLY A 231 18.26 6.75 -16.87
N GLU A 232 19.20 7.65 -17.16
CA GLU A 232 19.32 8.93 -16.44
C GLU A 232 18.11 9.84 -16.73
N TYR A 233 17.67 9.96 -17.99
CA TYR A 233 16.43 10.70 -18.31
C TYR A 233 15.21 10.16 -17.53
N PHE A 234 15.07 8.83 -17.38
CA PHE A 234 14.01 8.25 -16.55
C PHE A 234 14.13 8.67 -15.08
N LYS A 235 15.35 8.68 -14.54
CA LYS A 235 15.66 9.09 -13.17
C LYS A 235 15.26 10.55 -12.91
N GLU A 236 15.69 11.46 -13.78
CA GLU A 236 15.35 12.89 -13.71
C GLU A 236 13.83 13.13 -13.75
N ILE A 237 13.10 12.45 -14.64
CA ILE A 237 11.63 12.54 -14.71
C ILE A 237 10.95 12.05 -13.42
N TRP A 238 11.42 10.95 -12.82
CA TRP A 238 10.88 10.47 -11.54
C TRP A 238 11.17 11.41 -10.39
N GLN A 239 12.37 11.99 -10.34
CA GLN A 239 12.75 12.99 -9.33
C GLN A 239 11.87 14.24 -9.45
N ALA A 240 11.75 14.81 -10.65
CA ALA A 240 10.92 15.98 -10.93
C ALA A 240 9.41 15.73 -10.73
N GLY A 241 8.92 14.52 -10.98
CA GLY A 241 7.53 14.14 -10.67
C GLY A 241 7.18 14.21 -9.17
N GLY A 242 8.17 14.33 -8.29
CA GLY A 242 8.04 14.40 -6.84
C GLY A 242 8.11 13.04 -6.15
N MET A 243 8.93 12.11 -6.66
CA MET A 243 9.19 10.83 -6.00
C MET A 243 9.96 11.02 -4.69
N ASN A 244 9.55 10.37 -3.61
CA ASN A 244 10.17 10.54 -2.28
C ASN A 244 11.57 9.88 -2.20
N LEU A 245 12.61 10.68 -2.46
CA LEU A 245 14.00 10.22 -2.53
C LEU A 245 14.60 9.80 -1.18
N GLU A 246 13.99 10.14 -0.04
CA GLU A 246 14.46 9.69 1.28
C GLU A 246 14.28 8.17 1.49
N LYS A 247 13.31 7.58 0.79
CA LYS A 247 12.96 6.15 0.89
C LYS A 247 13.07 5.40 -0.44
N VAL A 248 13.59 6.06 -1.48
CA VAL A 248 13.77 5.49 -2.83
C VAL A 248 15.25 5.38 -3.15
N THR A 249 15.66 4.25 -3.72
CA THR A 249 17.02 4.07 -4.25
C THR A 249 16.96 3.65 -5.71
N PHE A 250 17.61 4.41 -6.58
CA PHE A 250 17.85 4.02 -7.97
C PHE A 250 19.07 3.12 -8.05
N LEU A 251 18.94 1.98 -8.73
CA LEU A 251 19.98 0.96 -8.84
C LEU A 251 20.14 0.52 -10.30
N TRP A 252 21.36 0.58 -10.83
CA TRP A 252 21.69 0.14 -12.17
C TRP A 252 21.95 -1.37 -12.23
N ALA A 253 21.27 -2.07 -13.12
CA ALA A 253 21.40 -3.53 -13.22
C ALA A 253 22.83 -3.98 -13.54
N SER A 254 23.49 -3.34 -14.51
CA SER A 254 24.88 -3.66 -14.87
C SER A 254 25.86 -3.50 -13.70
N GLU A 255 25.70 -2.47 -12.88
CA GLU A 255 26.59 -2.14 -11.77
C GLU A 255 26.38 -3.10 -10.59
N GLU A 256 25.12 -3.29 -10.20
CA GLU A 256 24.74 -4.15 -9.07
C GLU A 256 24.97 -5.63 -9.35
N ILE A 257 24.75 -6.08 -10.59
CA ILE A 257 25.10 -7.44 -11.00
C ILE A 257 26.63 -7.59 -11.09
N SER A 258 27.36 -6.63 -11.66
CA SER A 258 28.83 -6.73 -11.78
C SER A 258 29.50 -6.79 -10.40
N GLY A 259 29.10 -5.92 -9.48
CA GLY A 259 29.63 -5.88 -8.11
C GLY A 259 29.32 -7.15 -7.28
N ARG A 260 28.31 -7.94 -7.70
CA ARG A 260 27.84 -9.14 -6.97
C ARG A 260 27.79 -10.39 -7.87
N GLY A 261 28.54 -10.39 -8.98
CA GLY A 261 28.42 -11.38 -10.06
C GLY A 261 28.73 -12.81 -9.62
N ASN A 262 29.63 -12.99 -8.65
CA ASN A 262 29.96 -14.28 -8.05
C ASN A 262 28.80 -14.92 -7.24
N LYS A 263 27.78 -14.14 -6.85
CA LYS A 263 26.54 -14.61 -6.23
C LYS A 263 25.39 -14.66 -7.23
N TYR A 264 25.30 -13.65 -8.09
CA TYR A 264 24.19 -13.51 -9.04
C TYR A 264 24.20 -14.58 -10.13
N TRP A 265 25.32 -14.80 -10.83
CA TRP A 265 25.34 -15.75 -11.95
C TRP A 265 25.08 -17.21 -11.53
N PRO A 266 25.61 -17.72 -10.40
CA PRO A 266 25.22 -19.04 -9.89
C PRO A 266 23.73 -19.16 -9.58
N LEU A 267 23.08 -18.10 -9.08
CA LEU A 267 21.64 -18.07 -8.84
C LEU A 267 20.84 -18.15 -10.15
N VAL A 268 21.21 -17.34 -11.17
CA VAL A 268 20.61 -17.40 -12.51
C VAL A 268 20.72 -18.80 -13.11
N MET A 269 21.89 -19.44 -12.97
CA MET A 269 22.13 -20.80 -13.45
C MET A 269 21.34 -21.87 -12.67
N ASP A 270 21.15 -21.71 -11.35
CA ASP A 270 20.34 -22.64 -10.57
C ASP A 270 18.83 -22.52 -10.89
N ILE A 271 18.33 -21.29 -11.08
CA ILE A 271 16.97 -21.03 -11.57
C ILE A 271 16.77 -21.68 -12.95
N ALA A 272 17.70 -21.47 -13.88
CA ALA A 272 17.64 -22.06 -15.22
C ALA A 272 17.70 -23.60 -15.19
N ARG A 273 18.57 -24.18 -14.36
CA ARG A 273 18.74 -25.65 -14.22
C ARG A 273 17.49 -26.36 -13.71
N ARG A 274 16.71 -25.71 -12.84
CA ARG A 274 15.48 -26.28 -12.26
C ARG A 274 14.26 -26.16 -13.16
N ASN A 275 14.30 -25.25 -14.13
CA ASN A 275 13.17 -24.96 -15.00
C ASN A 275 13.34 -25.56 -16.39
N ASN A 276 12.32 -26.27 -16.87
CA ASN A 276 12.30 -26.69 -18.26
C ASN A 276 12.12 -25.47 -19.20
N LEU A 277 12.63 -25.58 -20.43
CA LEU A 277 12.58 -24.49 -21.40
C LEU A 277 11.16 -23.94 -21.63
N ARG A 278 10.12 -24.78 -21.63
CA ARG A 278 8.72 -24.32 -21.79
C ARG A 278 8.27 -23.41 -20.62
N ARG A 279 8.73 -23.65 -19.39
CA ARG A 279 8.42 -22.79 -18.23
C ARG A 279 9.07 -21.41 -18.36
N VAL A 280 10.27 -21.35 -18.93
CA VAL A 280 11.00 -20.11 -19.21
C VAL A 280 10.38 -19.36 -20.39
N LEU A 281 10.11 -20.04 -21.51
CA LEU A 281 9.46 -19.45 -22.70
C LEU A 281 8.09 -18.86 -22.38
N ARG A 282 7.29 -19.48 -21.49
CA ARG A 282 6.02 -18.92 -21.02
C ARG A 282 6.16 -17.53 -20.41
N CYS A 283 7.33 -17.15 -19.89
CA CYS A 283 7.62 -15.82 -19.39
C CYS A 283 8.01 -14.80 -20.48
N GLY A 284 8.09 -15.17 -21.77
CA GLY A 284 8.45 -14.23 -22.85
C GLY A 284 7.58 -12.97 -22.94
N GLN A 285 6.33 -13.03 -22.46
CA GLN A 285 5.44 -11.87 -22.38
C GLN A 285 6.01 -10.72 -21.53
N ILE A 286 6.85 -10.99 -20.52
CA ILE A 286 7.44 -9.95 -19.66
C ILE A 286 8.32 -8.98 -20.45
N ILE A 287 8.93 -9.44 -21.55
CA ILE A 287 9.77 -8.65 -22.47
C ILE A 287 9.01 -8.18 -23.73
N GLY A 288 7.68 -8.39 -23.77
CA GLY A 288 6.84 -8.06 -24.91
C GLY A 288 6.98 -9.04 -26.09
N ARG A 289 7.30 -10.31 -25.83
CA ARG A 289 7.48 -11.36 -26.85
C ARG A 289 6.47 -12.48 -26.70
N SER A 290 6.02 -13.03 -27.83
CA SER A 290 5.19 -14.24 -27.87
C SER A 290 6.02 -15.52 -27.71
N GLU A 291 5.39 -16.60 -27.26
CA GLU A 291 6.02 -17.92 -27.11
C GLU A 291 6.36 -18.57 -28.48
N THR A 292 5.82 -18.00 -29.56
CA THR A 292 5.97 -18.45 -30.96
C THR A 292 7.01 -17.67 -31.77
N GLU A 293 7.55 -16.58 -31.23
CA GLU A 293 8.64 -15.83 -31.87
C GLU A 293 9.98 -16.59 -31.81
N VAL A 294 10.84 -16.36 -32.80
CA VAL A 294 12.22 -16.84 -32.76
C VAL A 294 13.00 -15.97 -31.77
N LEU A 295 13.17 -16.46 -30.54
CA LEU A 295 13.89 -15.77 -29.48
C LEU A 295 15.41 -16.00 -29.57
N SER A 296 16.18 -14.98 -29.23
CA SER A 296 17.61 -15.12 -29.01
C SER A 296 17.90 -15.86 -27.69
N ALA A 297 19.09 -16.45 -27.55
CA ALA A 297 19.51 -17.07 -26.30
C ALA A 297 19.51 -16.08 -25.11
N ALA A 298 19.80 -14.80 -25.39
CA ALA A 298 19.68 -13.70 -24.43
C ALA A 298 18.24 -13.51 -23.92
N GLN A 299 17.26 -13.55 -24.81
CA GLN A 299 15.83 -13.44 -24.46
C GLN A 299 15.31 -14.67 -23.70
N ILE A 300 15.91 -15.84 -23.91
CA ILE A 300 15.62 -17.04 -23.11
C ILE A 300 16.26 -16.94 -21.70
N LEU A 301 17.43 -16.30 -21.57
CA LEU A 301 18.09 -16.11 -20.27
C LEU A 301 17.42 -15.02 -19.42
N TYR A 302 16.81 -14.01 -20.06
CA TYR A 302 16.22 -12.84 -19.41
C TYR A 302 15.25 -13.19 -18.25
N PRO A 303 14.25 -14.11 -18.39
CA PRO A 303 13.36 -14.42 -17.26
C PRO A 303 14.07 -15.06 -16.07
N CYS A 304 15.16 -15.79 -16.29
CA CYS A 304 15.98 -16.36 -15.22
C CYS A 304 16.77 -15.27 -14.49
N MET A 305 17.24 -14.25 -15.22
CA MET A 305 17.87 -13.06 -14.66
C MET A 305 16.89 -12.21 -13.84
N GLN A 306 15.73 -11.87 -14.39
CA GLN A 306 14.72 -11.08 -13.67
C GLN A 306 14.16 -11.84 -12.44
N CYS A 307 14.11 -13.17 -12.48
CA CYS A 307 13.81 -13.99 -11.31
C CYS A 307 14.93 -13.90 -10.25
N ALA A 308 16.21 -13.87 -10.66
CA ALA A 308 17.34 -13.70 -9.77
C ALA A 308 17.39 -12.31 -9.11
N ASP A 309 16.98 -11.25 -9.84
CA ASP A 309 16.93 -9.86 -9.35
C ASP A 309 16.12 -9.73 -8.06
N ILE A 310 14.98 -10.43 -7.96
CA ILE A 310 14.11 -10.42 -6.76
C ILE A 310 14.89 -10.80 -5.50
N PHE A 311 15.79 -11.78 -5.61
CA PHE A 311 16.63 -12.24 -4.51
C PHE A 311 17.90 -11.39 -4.34
N LEU A 312 18.49 -10.88 -5.43
CA LEU A 312 19.63 -9.95 -5.39
C LEU A 312 19.27 -8.62 -4.71
N LEU A 313 18.06 -8.12 -4.98
CA LEU A 313 17.53 -6.88 -4.40
C LEU A 313 16.96 -7.08 -3.00
N GLU A 314 16.89 -8.32 -2.52
CA GLU A 314 16.26 -8.68 -1.23
C GLU A 314 14.83 -8.14 -1.11
N ALA A 315 14.09 -8.15 -2.21
CA ALA A 315 12.74 -7.61 -2.27
C ALA A 315 11.76 -8.51 -1.50
N ASP A 316 11.00 -7.91 -0.59
CA ASP A 316 9.85 -8.57 0.04
C ASP A 316 8.59 -8.40 -0.81
N ILE A 317 8.50 -7.31 -1.60
CA ILE A 317 7.33 -6.98 -2.43
C ILE A 317 7.78 -6.67 -3.87
N CYS A 318 7.30 -7.46 -4.83
CA CYS A 318 7.44 -7.24 -6.27
C CYS A 318 6.30 -6.33 -6.74
N GLN A 319 6.54 -5.03 -6.93
CA GLN A 319 5.52 -4.04 -7.30
C GLN A 319 5.56 -3.68 -8.79
N LEU A 320 5.47 -4.71 -9.64
CA LEU A 320 5.54 -4.58 -11.10
C LEU A 320 4.15 -4.60 -11.74
N GLY A 321 4.05 -4.47 -13.06
CA GLY A 321 2.76 -4.56 -13.78
C GLY A 321 2.15 -5.97 -13.74
N MET A 322 0.88 -6.10 -14.09
CA MET A 322 0.23 -7.42 -14.29
C MET A 322 0.93 -8.26 -15.38
N ASP A 323 1.56 -7.63 -16.37
CA ASP A 323 2.34 -8.31 -17.41
C ASP A 323 3.60 -9.01 -16.89
N GLN A 324 4.17 -8.52 -15.78
CA GLN A 324 5.34 -9.11 -15.11
C GLN A 324 4.97 -10.29 -14.18
N ARG A 325 3.68 -10.58 -13.96
CA ARG A 325 3.19 -11.61 -13.03
C ARG A 325 3.83 -12.99 -13.22
N LYS A 326 4.09 -13.41 -14.47
CA LYS A 326 4.59 -14.76 -14.79
C LYS A 326 6.01 -15.04 -14.24
N VAL A 327 6.88 -14.03 -14.18
CA VAL A 327 8.23 -14.18 -13.61
C VAL A 327 8.21 -13.97 -12.09
N ASN A 328 7.33 -13.12 -11.57
CA ASN A 328 7.12 -13.01 -10.12
C ASN A 328 6.61 -14.35 -9.53
N MET A 329 5.71 -15.06 -10.25
CA MET A 329 5.31 -16.43 -9.89
C MET A 329 6.46 -17.44 -10.02
N LEU A 330 7.35 -17.29 -11.01
CA LEU A 330 8.54 -18.14 -11.15
C LEU A 330 9.46 -18.02 -9.92
N ALA A 331 9.59 -16.84 -9.33
CA ALA A 331 10.35 -16.64 -8.10
C ALA A 331 9.67 -17.30 -6.88
N ARG A 332 8.34 -17.31 -6.81
CA ARG A 332 7.60 -18.05 -5.77
C ARG A 332 7.72 -19.57 -5.93
N GLU A 333 7.65 -20.09 -7.15
CA GLU A 333 7.92 -21.49 -7.49
C GLU A 333 9.36 -21.88 -7.12
N TYR A 334 10.35 -21.04 -7.46
CA TYR A 334 11.75 -21.27 -7.09
C TYR A 334 11.96 -21.28 -5.57
N CYS A 335 11.20 -20.48 -4.80
CA CYS A 335 11.24 -20.54 -3.33
C CYS A 335 10.81 -21.92 -2.79
N ASP A 336 9.82 -22.57 -3.40
CA ASP A 336 9.41 -23.93 -3.03
C ASP A 336 10.52 -24.96 -3.33
N ASP A 337 11.13 -24.88 -4.52
CA ASP A 337 12.24 -25.75 -4.95
C ASP A 337 13.47 -25.69 -4.02
N ILE A 338 13.74 -24.53 -3.42
CA ILE A 338 14.84 -24.32 -2.45
C ILE A 338 14.36 -24.37 -0.99
N LYS A 339 13.07 -24.64 -0.75
CA LYS A 339 12.43 -24.67 0.58
C LYS A 339 12.58 -23.37 1.39
N ARG A 340 12.64 -22.23 0.71
CA ARG A 340 12.66 -20.88 1.31
C ARG A 340 11.25 -20.50 1.76
N LYS A 341 11.06 -20.40 3.08
CA LYS A 341 9.77 -20.03 3.70
C LYS A 341 9.29 -18.62 3.31
N ASN A 342 10.20 -17.64 3.31
CA ASN A 342 9.87 -16.25 3.04
C ASN A 342 9.86 -16.01 1.52
N LYS A 343 8.68 -16.18 0.92
CA LYS A 343 8.41 -15.88 -0.49
C LYS A 343 8.20 -14.37 -0.70
N PRO A 344 8.54 -13.82 -1.88
CA PRO A 344 8.18 -12.46 -2.23
C PRO A 344 6.66 -12.32 -2.42
N ILE A 345 6.08 -11.25 -1.87
CA ILE A 345 4.73 -10.82 -2.18
C ILE A 345 4.72 -10.27 -3.61
N ILE A 346 3.71 -10.63 -4.39
CA ILE A 346 3.47 -10.02 -5.70
C ILE A 346 2.36 -8.99 -5.51
N LEU A 347 2.63 -7.72 -5.79
CA LEU A 347 1.65 -6.63 -5.72
C LEU A 347 1.54 -5.97 -7.10
N SER A 348 0.88 -6.68 -8.02
CA SER A 348 0.88 -6.31 -9.43
C SER A 348 -0.11 -5.19 -9.70
N HIS A 349 0.36 -4.08 -10.29
CA HIS A 349 -0.46 -2.92 -10.61
C HIS A 349 -1.18 -3.06 -11.95
N HIS A 350 -2.30 -2.35 -12.05
CA HIS A 350 -3.14 -2.28 -13.25
C HIS A 350 -2.37 -1.74 -14.47
N MET A 351 -2.66 -2.28 -15.65
CA MET A 351 -2.05 -1.86 -16.91
C MET A 351 -2.89 -0.75 -17.54
N LEU A 352 -2.39 0.49 -17.51
CA LEU A 352 -3.12 1.60 -18.13
C LEU A 352 -3.24 1.39 -19.67
N PRO A 353 -4.46 1.45 -20.24
CA PRO A 353 -4.71 1.14 -21.64
C PRO A 353 -4.14 2.21 -22.58
N GLY A 354 -4.04 1.87 -23.86
CA GLY A 354 -3.81 2.86 -24.92
C GLY A 354 -5.06 3.71 -25.15
N LEU A 355 -4.90 4.90 -25.70
CA LEU A 355 -6.01 5.82 -25.94
C LEU A 355 -6.99 5.37 -27.04
N LEU A 356 -6.66 4.37 -27.86
CA LEU A 356 -7.52 3.88 -28.93
C LEU A 356 -8.22 2.57 -28.55
N GLU A 357 -9.32 2.30 -29.24
CA GLU A 357 -10.16 1.12 -29.01
C GLU A 357 -9.37 -0.21 -29.10
N GLY A 358 -9.65 -1.14 -28.19
CA GLY A 358 -9.01 -2.46 -28.14
C GLY A 358 -7.55 -2.48 -27.66
N GLN A 359 -6.98 -1.35 -27.22
CA GLN A 359 -5.61 -1.30 -26.71
C GLN A 359 -5.54 -1.52 -25.20
N GLU A 360 -5.53 -2.78 -24.75
CA GLU A 360 -5.41 -3.17 -23.32
C GLU A 360 -4.14 -2.65 -22.61
N LYS A 361 -3.15 -2.13 -23.35
CA LYS A 361 -1.92 -1.54 -22.81
C LYS A 361 -1.36 -0.48 -23.75
N MET A 362 -0.87 0.64 -23.21
CA MET A 362 -0.07 1.60 -23.98
C MET A 362 1.12 0.93 -24.69
N SER A 363 1.28 1.19 -25.99
CA SER A 363 2.44 0.73 -26.77
C SER A 363 3.20 1.90 -27.39
N LYS A 364 4.51 1.97 -27.12
CA LYS A 364 5.43 2.95 -27.74
C LYS A 364 5.48 2.83 -29.28
N SER A 365 4.97 1.74 -29.86
CA SER A 365 4.88 1.55 -31.33
C SER A 365 3.77 2.38 -31.99
N ASN A 366 2.81 2.92 -31.23
CA ASN A 366 1.79 3.83 -31.76
C ASN A 366 1.75 5.14 -30.94
N PRO A 367 2.58 6.14 -31.31
CA PRO A 367 2.73 7.39 -30.55
C PRO A 367 1.44 8.22 -30.39
N SER A 368 0.46 8.08 -31.28
CA SER A 368 -0.83 8.79 -31.16
C SER A 368 -1.74 8.19 -30.07
N SER A 369 -1.45 6.97 -29.63
CA SER A 369 -2.20 6.27 -28.57
C SER A 369 -1.61 6.39 -27.17
N VAL A 370 -0.53 7.16 -27.01
CA VAL A 370 0.28 7.22 -25.79
C VAL A 370 0.59 8.66 -25.44
N ILE A 371 0.29 9.04 -24.19
CA ILE A 371 0.78 10.29 -23.59
C ILE A 371 2.19 10.03 -23.05
N PHE A 372 3.16 10.83 -23.48
CA PHE A 372 4.53 10.85 -22.98
C PHE A 372 4.70 11.92 -21.90
N MET A 373 5.75 11.80 -21.10
CA MET A 373 6.02 12.72 -19.97
C MET A 373 6.43 14.12 -20.42
N GLU A 374 6.92 14.23 -21.65
CA GLU A 374 7.39 15.43 -22.32
C GLU A 374 6.50 15.87 -23.51
N ASP A 375 5.26 15.36 -23.59
CA ASP A 375 4.29 15.94 -24.53
C ASP A 375 3.86 17.34 -24.06
N ASP A 376 3.69 18.27 -25.00
CA ASP A 376 3.15 19.61 -24.75
C ASP A 376 1.61 19.61 -24.69
N GLU A 377 1.03 20.76 -24.34
CA GLU A 377 -0.43 20.94 -24.20
C GLU A 377 -1.18 20.63 -25.52
N ASP A 378 -0.61 21.01 -26.67
CA ASP A 378 -1.20 20.73 -27.99
C ASP A 378 -1.20 19.22 -28.31
N ALA A 379 -0.09 18.52 -28.05
CA ALA A 379 0.01 17.07 -28.24
C ALA A 379 -0.92 16.29 -27.29
N VAL A 380 -1.07 16.71 -26.03
CA VAL A 380 -2.03 16.10 -25.10
C VAL A 380 -3.47 16.34 -25.58
N ASN A 381 -3.80 17.57 -25.98
CA ASN A 381 -5.10 17.95 -26.52
C ASN A 381 -5.45 17.12 -27.77
N GLU A 382 -4.53 17.01 -28.74
CA GLU A 382 -4.74 16.22 -29.97
C GLU A 382 -5.02 14.75 -29.66
N LYS A 383 -4.22 14.14 -28.77
CA LYS A 383 -4.32 12.71 -28.42
C LYS A 383 -5.58 12.38 -27.65
N ILE A 384 -5.94 13.19 -26.63
CA ILE A 384 -7.16 12.96 -25.84
C ILE A 384 -8.42 13.28 -26.67
N SER A 385 -8.39 14.29 -27.54
CA SER A 385 -9.48 14.54 -28.50
C SER A 385 -9.76 13.31 -29.36
N LYS A 386 -8.72 12.63 -29.85
CA LYS A 386 -8.81 11.40 -30.66
C LYS A 386 -9.04 10.11 -29.86
N ALA A 387 -9.00 10.14 -28.53
CA ALA A 387 -9.14 8.94 -27.71
C ALA A 387 -10.54 8.30 -27.83
N HIS A 388 -10.60 6.98 -27.73
CA HIS A 388 -11.84 6.22 -27.63
C HIS A 388 -12.55 6.59 -26.31
N CYS A 389 -13.78 7.08 -26.40
CA CYS A 389 -14.55 7.56 -25.25
C CYS A 389 -16.05 7.39 -25.56
N PRO A 390 -16.55 6.14 -25.62
CA PRO A 390 -17.92 5.83 -26.01
C PRO A 390 -18.92 6.34 -24.97
N SER A 391 -19.93 7.09 -25.45
CA SER A 391 -20.97 7.66 -24.58
C SER A 391 -21.64 6.61 -23.71
N ARG A 392 -21.83 6.93 -22.43
CA ARG A 392 -22.50 6.09 -21.41
C ARG A 392 -21.92 4.69 -21.24
N THR A 393 -20.66 4.48 -21.65
CA THR A 393 -19.99 3.18 -21.61
C THR A 393 -18.71 3.29 -20.80
N ILE A 394 -18.68 2.62 -19.64
CA ILE A 394 -17.54 2.60 -18.71
C ILE A 394 -16.49 1.55 -19.11
N ALA A 395 -16.94 0.37 -19.52
CA ALA A 395 -16.06 -0.75 -19.81
C ALA A 395 -15.18 -0.48 -21.04
N GLY A 396 -13.86 -0.58 -20.88
CA GLY A 396 -12.89 -0.36 -21.97
C GLY A 396 -12.73 1.11 -22.38
N ASN A 397 -13.15 2.06 -21.55
CA ASN A 397 -13.06 3.50 -21.84
C ASN A 397 -11.74 4.09 -21.27
N PRO A 398 -10.69 4.29 -22.09
CA PRO A 398 -9.39 4.75 -21.60
C PRO A 398 -9.44 6.13 -20.95
N CYS A 399 -10.35 7.03 -21.36
CA CYS A 399 -10.49 8.34 -20.69
C CYS A 399 -10.90 8.19 -19.23
N LEU A 400 -11.86 7.31 -18.94
CA LEU A 400 -12.30 7.04 -17.56
C LEU A 400 -11.22 6.30 -16.75
N GLU A 401 -10.48 5.38 -17.35
CA GLU A 401 -9.37 4.70 -16.68
C GLU A 401 -8.22 5.68 -16.35
N TYR A 402 -7.93 6.65 -17.21
CA TYR A 402 -6.97 7.72 -16.91
C TYR A 402 -7.45 8.58 -15.73
N VAL A 403 -8.75 8.90 -15.65
CA VAL A 403 -9.31 9.60 -14.49
C VAL A 403 -9.17 8.76 -13.21
N LYS A 404 -9.51 7.47 -13.28
CA LYS A 404 -9.44 6.53 -12.15
C LYS A 404 -8.04 6.30 -11.59
N TYR A 405 -7.05 6.12 -12.47
CA TYR A 405 -5.72 5.67 -12.08
C TYR A 405 -4.63 6.75 -12.12
N LEU A 406 -4.87 7.89 -12.77
CA LEU A 406 -3.97 9.05 -12.75
C LEU A 406 -4.57 10.24 -11.99
N VAL A 407 -5.74 10.72 -12.41
CA VAL A 407 -6.28 12.01 -11.95
C VAL A 407 -6.71 11.96 -10.48
N LEU A 408 -7.63 11.07 -10.13
CA LEU A 408 -8.10 10.91 -8.74
C LEU A 408 -6.95 10.57 -7.77
N PRO A 409 -6.03 9.63 -8.07
CA PRO A 409 -4.91 9.34 -7.16
C PRO A 409 -3.88 10.45 -7.02
N ARG A 410 -3.83 11.42 -7.95
CA ARG A 410 -2.87 12.54 -7.93
C ARG A 410 -3.43 13.80 -7.28
N PHE A 411 -4.73 14.09 -7.45
CA PHE A 411 -5.36 15.31 -6.95
C PHE A 411 -6.41 15.09 -5.86
N ASN A 412 -6.86 13.85 -5.62
CA ASN A 412 -8.00 13.45 -4.77
C ASN A 412 -9.37 13.99 -5.23
N GLU A 413 -9.42 14.70 -6.35
CA GLU A 413 -10.63 15.25 -6.96
C GLU A 413 -10.50 15.27 -8.49
N PHE A 414 -11.63 15.26 -9.18
CA PHE A 414 -11.73 15.53 -10.61
C PHE A 414 -12.75 16.63 -10.84
N LYS A 415 -12.33 17.73 -11.48
CA LYS A 415 -13.16 18.92 -11.72
C LYS A 415 -13.55 19.00 -13.18
N VAL A 416 -14.86 19.05 -13.44
CA VAL A 416 -15.44 19.17 -14.77
C VAL A 416 -16.25 20.47 -14.84
N GLU A 417 -15.91 21.31 -15.81
CA GLU A 417 -16.73 22.46 -16.20
C GLU A 417 -17.83 21.95 -17.15
N ILE A 418 -19.10 22.15 -16.79
CA ILE A 418 -20.27 21.74 -17.57
C ILE A 418 -21.13 22.99 -17.83
N ASP A 419 -21.80 23.05 -18.97
CA ASP A 419 -22.78 24.11 -19.29
C ASP A 419 -23.96 24.08 -18.30
N GLY A 420 -23.80 24.81 -17.19
CA GLY A 420 -24.72 24.82 -16.05
C GLY A 420 -24.04 24.97 -14.68
N GLY A 421 -22.74 24.70 -14.59
CA GLY A 421 -21.92 24.88 -13.39
C GLY A 421 -20.83 23.80 -13.21
N ASP A 422 -19.79 24.13 -12.46
CA ASP A 422 -18.67 23.22 -12.20
C ASP A 422 -19.09 22.05 -11.30
N LYS A 423 -18.83 20.81 -11.73
CA LYS A 423 -19.03 19.59 -10.91
C LYS A 423 -17.67 19.06 -10.46
N THR A 424 -17.53 18.80 -9.16
CA THR A 424 -16.32 18.23 -8.56
C THR A 424 -16.63 16.83 -8.04
N PHE A 425 -15.91 15.84 -8.54
CA PHE A 425 -16.02 14.44 -8.13
C PHE A 425 -14.86 14.05 -7.22
N THR A 426 -15.12 13.20 -6.22
CA THR A 426 -14.09 12.68 -5.30
C THR A 426 -13.96 11.16 -5.31
N SER A 427 -14.97 10.45 -5.82
CA SER A 427 -14.93 9.01 -6.09
C SER A 427 -14.95 8.72 -7.60
N PHE A 428 -14.59 7.51 -8.00
CA PHE A 428 -14.76 7.07 -9.39
C PHE A 428 -16.20 6.62 -9.65
N GLU A 429 -16.88 6.19 -8.60
CA GLU A 429 -18.22 5.64 -8.58
C GLU A 429 -19.24 6.74 -8.95
N ASP A 430 -19.07 7.96 -8.42
CA ASP A 430 -19.87 9.13 -8.80
C ASP A 430 -19.68 9.48 -10.30
N ILE A 431 -18.43 9.46 -10.78
CA ILE A 431 -18.09 9.75 -12.19
C ILE A 431 -18.72 8.71 -13.12
N ALA A 432 -18.67 7.44 -12.73
CA ALA A 432 -19.25 6.35 -13.52
C ALA A 432 -20.78 6.47 -13.59
N ALA A 433 -21.45 6.72 -12.46
CA ALA A 433 -22.91 6.90 -12.43
C ALA A 433 -23.36 8.10 -13.29
N ASP A 434 -22.70 9.24 -13.16
CA ASP A 434 -22.91 10.43 -13.99
C ASP A 434 -22.75 10.14 -15.49
N TYR A 435 -21.70 9.40 -15.85
CA TYR A 435 -21.37 9.11 -17.23
C TYR A 435 -22.35 8.11 -17.86
N GLU A 436 -22.76 7.06 -17.13
CA GLU A 436 -23.79 6.09 -17.56
C GLU A 436 -25.17 6.74 -17.73
N ASN A 437 -25.56 7.61 -16.80
CA ASN A 437 -26.81 8.39 -16.90
C ASN A 437 -26.74 9.44 -18.03
N GLY A 438 -25.53 9.86 -18.40
CA GLY A 438 -25.26 10.90 -19.39
C GLY A 438 -25.40 12.32 -18.86
N GLU A 439 -25.24 12.51 -17.55
CA GLU A 439 -25.04 13.82 -16.91
C GLU A 439 -23.63 14.36 -17.22
N LEU A 440 -22.64 13.47 -17.30
CA LEU A 440 -21.29 13.79 -17.77
C LEU A 440 -21.11 13.37 -19.23
N SER A 441 -20.88 14.34 -20.12
CA SER A 441 -20.66 14.05 -21.53
C SER A 441 -19.23 13.54 -21.82
N PRO A 442 -19.01 12.77 -22.91
CA PRO A 442 -17.66 12.41 -23.37
C PRO A 442 -16.79 13.61 -23.72
N GLU A 443 -17.40 14.74 -24.11
CA GLU A 443 -16.69 15.95 -24.49
C GLU A 443 -16.15 16.67 -23.26
N ASP A 444 -16.97 16.83 -22.22
CA ASP A 444 -16.60 17.54 -21.00
C ASP A 444 -15.65 16.72 -20.14
N LEU A 445 -15.84 15.40 -20.10
CA LEU A 445 -14.86 14.45 -19.56
C LEU A 445 -13.48 14.63 -20.23
N LYS A 446 -13.42 14.75 -21.57
CA LYS A 446 -12.17 14.96 -22.30
C LYS A 446 -11.55 16.33 -22.03
N LYS A 447 -12.33 17.42 -22.05
CA LYS A 447 -11.86 18.78 -21.73
C LYS A 447 -11.24 18.84 -20.33
N ALA A 448 -11.92 18.27 -19.33
CA ALA A 448 -11.45 18.20 -17.96
C ALA A 448 -10.20 17.31 -17.82
N LEU A 449 -10.17 16.17 -18.50
CA LEU A 449 -9.01 15.27 -18.52
C LEU A 449 -7.76 15.94 -19.14
N ILE A 450 -7.90 16.69 -20.23
CA ILE A 450 -6.79 17.46 -20.84
C ILE A 450 -6.20 18.44 -19.82
N LYS A 451 -7.03 19.26 -19.18
CA LYS A 451 -6.61 20.22 -18.13
C LYS A 451 -5.87 19.51 -16.98
N ALA A 452 -6.39 18.37 -16.53
CA ALA A 452 -5.78 17.59 -15.46
C ALA A 452 -4.43 16.99 -15.88
N LEU A 453 -4.31 16.47 -17.10
CA LEU A 453 -3.08 15.89 -17.64
C LEU A 453 -1.99 16.95 -17.84
N ASN A 454 -2.31 18.10 -18.44
CA ASN A 454 -1.35 19.19 -18.63
C ASN A 454 -0.81 19.69 -17.28
N LYS A 455 -1.67 19.82 -16.27
CA LYS A 455 -1.27 20.14 -14.89
C LYS A 455 -0.36 19.07 -14.24
N MET A 456 -0.52 17.79 -14.60
CA MET A 456 0.35 16.72 -14.12
C MET A 456 1.71 16.69 -14.82
N LEU A 457 1.75 17.05 -16.11
CA LEU A 457 2.94 17.00 -16.95
C LEU A 457 3.82 18.26 -16.86
N GLN A 458 3.25 19.41 -16.48
CA GLN A 458 3.92 20.72 -16.44
C GLN A 458 5.35 20.70 -15.87
N VAL A 459 5.58 19.97 -14.78
CA VAL A 459 6.91 19.88 -14.12
C VAL A 459 7.91 19.08 -14.97
N SER A 460 7.45 18.05 -15.67
CA SER A 460 8.26 17.23 -16.57
C SER A 460 8.55 17.96 -17.89
N THR A 461 7.57 18.68 -18.46
CA THR A 461 7.80 19.51 -19.65
C THR A 461 8.86 20.58 -19.37
N SER A 462 8.76 21.31 -18.25
CA SER A 462 9.75 22.32 -17.84
C SER A 462 11.15 21.79 -17.48
N LEU A 463 11.32 20.47 -17.38
CA LEU A 463 12.61 19.80 -17.19
C LEU A 463 13.23 19.34 -18.51
N CYS A 464 12.40 19.11 -19.54
CA CYS A 464 12.81 18.65 -20.86
C CYS A 464 13.15 19.79 -21.83
N GLU A 465 12.63 20.99 -21.58
CA GLU A 465 13.04 22.26 -22.22
C GLU A 465 14.42 22.74 -21.74
#